data_AF-A0A315EMU4-F1
#
_entry.id   AF-A0A315EMU4-F1
#
_cell.length_a   1.000
_cell.length_b   1.000
_cell.length_c   1.000
_cell.angle_alpha   90.00
_cell.angle_beta   90.00
_cell.angle_gamma   90.00
#
_symmetry.space_group_name_H-M   'P 1'
#
loop_
_entity.id
_entity.type
_entity.pdbx_description
1 polymer ?
#
loop_
_entity_poly.entity_id
_entity_poly.type
_entity_poly.pdbx_seq_one_letter_code
_entity_poly.pdbx_strand_id
1 'polypeptide(L)'
;MGIIAQCNDAMCDIFGYTMDELIGERISLLMPPEEGSPHNSETKVNLMKWREKLGNQPSVMPGQRRDGSVFPVRLTVSETHRDNEHFLWA
;
A
#
# COMPACT_ATOMS: atom_id res chain seq x y z
N MET A 1 -9.81 2.91 -5.63
CA MET A 1 -8.75 3.57 -4.83
C MET A 1 -8.41 2.63 -3.69
N GLY A 2 -7.19 2.10 -3.60
CA GLY A 2 -6.82 1.17 -2.53
C GLY A 2 -6.43 1.94 -1.27
N ILE A 3 -7.16 1.70 -0.18
CA ILE A 3 -6.91 2.31 1.14
C ILE A 3 -6.30 1.24 2.04
N ILE A 4 -5.34 1.61 2.86
CA ILE A 4 -4.77 0.72 3.87
C ILE A 4 -5.79 0.57 4.99
N ALA A 5 -6.44 -0.59 5.04
CA ALA A 5 -7.43 -0.90 6.08
C ALA A 5 -6.79 -1.45 7.36
N GLN A 6 -5.62 -2.07 7.24
CA GLN A 6 -4.87 -2.64 8.35
C GLN A 6 -3.38 -2.71 7.99
N CYS A 7 -2.52 -2.45 8.97
CA CYS A 7 -1.08 -2.70 8.91
C CYS A 7 -0.61 -3.36 10.21
N ASN A 8 0.55 -4.00 10.18
CA ASN A 8 1.20 -4.54 11.38
C ASN A 8 2.33 -3.61 11.84
N ASP A 9 2.80 -3.82 13.07
CA ASP A 9 3.88 -3.02 13.68
C ASP A 9 5.16 -3.02 12.82
N ALA A 10 5.47 -4.17 12.21
CA ALA A 10 6.61 -4.29 11.29
C ALA A 10 6.49 -3.37 10.06
N MET A 11 5.29 -3.14 9.51
CA MET A 11 5.12 -2.15 8.43
C MET A 11 5.45 -0.74 8.91
N CYS A 12 5.00 -0.38 10.12
CA CYS A 12 5.26 0.93 10.70
C CYS A 12 6.78 1.19 10.81
N ASP A 13 7.53 0.25 11.39
CA ASP A 13 8.99 0.34 11.50
C ASP A 13 9.69 0.39 10.14
N ILE A 14 9.27 -0.47 9.21
CA ILE A 14 9.91 -0.59 7.89
C ILE A 14 9.71 0.67 7.05
N PHE A 15 8.53 1.28 7.10
CA PHE A 15 8.18 2.44 6.27
C PHE A 15 8.39 3.78 6.99
N GLY A 16 8.57 3.79 8.31
CA GLY A 16 8.77 4.99 9.11
C GLY A 16 7.50 5.82 9.31
N TYR A 17 6.34 5.15 9.31
CA TYR A 17 5.04 5.75 9.60
C TYR A 17 4.44 5.11 10.83
N THR A 18 3.65 5.87 11.58
CA THR A 18 2.83 5.31 12.64
C THR A 18 1.60 4.60 12.07
N MET A 19 0.98 3.71 12.85
CA MET A 19 -0.25 3.02 12.43
C MET A 19 -1.35 4.03 12.09
N ASP A 20 -1.49 5.10 12.87
CA ASP A 20 -2.48 6.16 12.63
C ASP A 20 -2.25 6.91 11.31
N GLU A 21 -0.98 7.10 10.93
CA GLU A 21 -0.61 7.71 9.64
C GLU A 21 -0.82 6.76 8.44
N LEU A 22 -0.88 5.45 8.67
CA LEU A 22 -1.07 4.46 7.60
C LEU A 22 -2.53 4.10 7.40
N ILE A 23 -3.29 3.89 8.48
CA ILE A 23 -4.69 3.47 8.39
C ILE A 23 -5.53 4.59 7.78
N GLY A 24 -6.30 4.27 6.73
CA GLY A 24 -7.13 5.26 6.03
C GLY A 24 -6.41 6.02 4.92
N GLU A 25 -5.08 5.93 4.85
CA GLU A 25 -4.30 6.48 3.75
C GLU A 25 -4.27 5.58 2.52
N ARG A 26 -3.89 6.16 1.38
CA ARG A 26 -3.80 5.44 0.11
C ARG A 26 -2.54 4.57 0.11
N ILE A 27 -2.65 3.32 -0.36
CA ILE A 27 -1.48 2.44 -0.54
C ILE A 27 -0.39 3.05 -1.45
N SER A 28 -0.82 3.96 -2.33
CA SER A 28 0.01 4.87 -3.12
C SER A 28 1.12 5.58 -2.34
N LEU A 29 0.91 5.88 -1.05
CA LEU A 29 1.87 6.51 -0.16
C LEU A 29 3.15 5.68 0.02
N LEU A 30 3.02 4.35 -0.05
CA LEU A 30 4.12 3.40 0.16
C LEU A 30 4.83 3.02 -1.15
N MET A 31 4.41 3.62 -2.27
CA MET A 31 4.90 3.29 -3.60
C MET A 31 5.80 4.41 -4.12
N PRO A 32 6.96 4.09 -4.70
CA PRO A 32 7.81 5.08 -5.31
C PRO A 32 7.14 5.70 -6.54
N PRO A 33 7.44 6.97 -6.84
CA PRO A 33 7.05 7.59 -8.09
C PRO A 33 7.55 6.77 -9.28
N GLU A 34 6.70 6.51 -10.27
CA GLU A 34 7.20 6.01 -11.56
C GLU A 34 8.01 7.13 -12.22
N GLU A 35 9.32 6.89 -12.43
CA GLU A 35 10.14 7.80 -13.24
C GLU A 35 9.55 7.89 -14.65
N GLY A 36 9.18 9.09 -15.08
CA GLY A 36 8.76 9.35 -16.46
C GLY A 36 7.44 10.08 -16.70
N SER A 37 6.82 10.72 -15.71
CA SER A 37 5.72 11.68 -15.96
C SER A 37 6.25 13.12 -15.89
N PRO A 38 6.71 13.72 -17.01
CA PRO A 38 7.33 15.05 -17.01
C PRO A 38 6.35 16.19 -16.66
N HIS A 39 5.03 15.99 -16.72
CA HIS A 39 4.06 17.04 -16.43
C HIS A 39 2.80 16.43 -15.79
N ASN A 40 2.72 16.43 -14.46
CA ASN A 40 1.51 16.64 -13.67
C ASN A 40 1.82 16.39 -12.20
N SER A 41 1.31 17.27 -11.34
CA SER A 41 1.42 17.26 -9.88
C SER A 41 0.72 16.08 -9.19
N GLU A 42 0.50 14.98 -9.92
CA GLU A 42 0.01 13.72 -9.42
C GLU A 42 0.91 12.65 -10.01
N THR A 43 1.97 12.32 -9.28
CA THR A 43 2.76 11.12 -9.51
C THR A 43 1.81 9.94 -9.68
N LYS A 44 1.61 9.49 -10.92
CA LYS A 44 0.81 8.31 -11.21
C LYS A 44 1.57 7.08 -10.73
N VAL A 45 1.30 6.69 -9.50
CA VAL A 45 1.70 5.39 -8.98
C VAL A 45 0.84 4.32 -9.65
N ASN A 46 1.50 3.36 -10.30
CA ASN A 46 0.82 2.29 -11.02
C ASN A 46 0.31 1.21 -10.08
N LEU A 47 -0.81 1.54 -9.43
CA LEU A 47 -1.53 0.61 -8.57
C LEU A 47 -1.94 -0.66 -9.35
N MET A 48 -2.13 -0.59 -10.67
CA MET A 48 -2.51 -1.74 -11.49
C MET A 48 -1.38 -2.78 -11.56
N LYS A 49 -0.15 -2.35 -11.86
CA LYS A 49 1.04 -3.23 -11.80
C LYS A 49 1.24 -3.83 -10.41
N TRP A 50 0.96 -3.06 -9.37
CA TRP A 50 1.02 -3.55 -8.00
C TRP A 50 -0.10 -4.55 -7.72
N ARG A 51 -1.34 -4.29 -8.13
CA ARG A 51 -2.48 -5.20 -8.00
C ARG A 51 -2.25 -6.53 -8.75
N GLU A 52 -1.71 -6.48 -9.97
CA GLU A 52 -1.39 -7.68 -10.75
C GLU A 52 -0.31 -8.53 -10.07
N LYS A 53 0.67 -7.89 -9.43
CA LYS A 53 1.74 -8.59 -8.69
C LYS A 53 1.36 -9.02 -7.28
N LEU A 54 0.42 -8.33 -6.65
CA LEU A 54 -0.03 -8.55 -5.27
C LEU A 54 -1.23 -9.51 -5.19
N GLY A 55 -1.29 -10.54 -6.02
CA GLY A 55 -2.27 -11.62 -5.83
C GLY A 55 -2.14 -12.31 -4.47
N ASN A 56 -2.73 -13.50 -4.29
CA ASN A 56 -2.63 -14.28 -3.05
C ASN A 56 -1.21 -14.77 -2.68
N GLN A 57 -0.16 -14.28 -3.34
CA GLN A 57 1.22 -14.66 -3.10
C GLN A 57 2.05 -13.43 -2.70
N PRO A 58 2.98 -13.59 -1.74
CA PRO A 58 3.89 -12.53 -1.36
C PRO A 58 4.81 -12.18 -2.53
N SER A 59 4.79 -10.92 -2.95
CA SER A 59 5.64 -10.40 -4.03
C SER A 59 6.63 -9.38 -3.49
N VAL A 60 7.86 -9.39 -4.02
CA VAL A 60 8.87 -8.37 -3.73
C VAL A 60 8.65 -7.18 -4.64
N MET A 61 8.43 -6.01 -4.05
CA MET A 61 8.10 -4.77 -4.73
C MET A 61 8.94 -3.62 -4.18
N PRO A 62 9.19 -2.55 -4.94
CA PRO A 62 9.93 -1.40 -4.42
C PRO A 62 9.02 -0.54 -3.53
N GLY A 63 9.21 -0.53 -2.22
CA GLY A 63 8.49 0.36 -1.30
C GLY A 63 9.23 1.68 -1.10
N GLN A 64 8.50 2.77 -0.85
CA GLN A 64 9.07 4.07 -0.46
C GLN A 64 8.75 4.36 1.00
N ARG A 65 9.79 4.68 1.78
CA ARG A 65 9.68 5.13 3.18
C ARG A 65 9.29 6.60 3.27
N ARG A 66 8.91 7.05 4.47
CA ARG A 66 8.64 8.47 4.78
C ARG A 66 9.78 9.42 4.42
N ASP A 67 11.04 8.98 4.56
CA ASP A 67 12.22 9.78 4.23
C ASP A 67 12.51 9.85 2.71
N GLY A 68 11.70 9.16 1.89
CA GLY A 68 11.88 9.10 0.44
C GLY A 68 12.79 7.97 -0.04
N SER A 69 13.39 7.19 0.86
CA SER A 69 14.25 6.07 0.47
C SER A 69 13.43 4.91 -0.09
N VAL A 70 13.91 4.34 -1.20
CA VAL A 70 13.27 3.22 -1.90
C VAL A 70 13.99 1.92 -1.57
N PHE A 71 13.25 0.90 -1.15
CA PHE A 71 13.80 -0.38 -0.73
C PHE A 71 12.91 -1.55 -1.20
N PRO A 72 13.48 -2.73 -1.46
CA PRO A 72 12.68 -3.90 -1.78
C PRO A 72 11.93 -4.37 -0.52
N VAL A 73 10.60 -4.47 -0.62
CA VAL A 73 9.73 -4.97 0.43
C VAL A 73 8.94 -6.16 -0.08
N ARG A 74 8.83 -7.22 0.73
CA ARG A 74 7.95 -8.36 0.44
C ARG A 74 6.60 -8.08 1.08
N LEU A 75 5.58 -7.88 0.25
CA LEU A 75 4.22 -7.56 0.70
C LEU A 75 3.23 -8.58 0.15
N THR A 76 2.23 -8.86 0.97
CA THR A 76 0.99 -9.53 0.57
C THR A 76 -0.12 -8.52 0.78
N VAL A 77 -0.89 -8.22 -0.27
CA VAL A 77 -2.06 -7.36 -0.16
C VAL A 77 -3.27 -8.20 -0.51
N SER A 78 -4.19 -8.32 0.44
CA SER A 78 -5.47 -8.98 0.20
C SER A 78 -6.53 -7.91 -0.02
N GLU A 79 -7.19 -7.94 -1.17
CA GLU A 79 -8.35 -7.09 -1.40
C GLU A 79 -9.50 -7.60 -0.52
N THR A 80 -9.86 -6.84 0.50
CA THR A 80 -11.10 -7.03 1.24
C THR A 80 -12.16 -6.15 0.62
N HIS A 81 -13.14 -6.77 -0.04
CA HIS A 81 -14.42 -6.10 -0.28
C HIS A 81 -15.16 -6.10 1.05
N ARG A 82 -15.23 -4.94 1.72
CA ARG A 82 -16.28 -4.71 2.71
C ARG A 82 -17.58 -4.49 1.94
N ASP A 83 -18.18 -5.59 1.48
CA ASP A 83 -19.56 -5.62 1.02
C ASP A 83 -20.42 -6.04 2.21
N ASN A 84 -21.28 -5.11 2.64
CA ASN A 84 -22.42 -5.27 3.54
C ASN A 84 -22.25 -5.86 4.96
N GLU A 85 -22.70 -5.04 5.90
CA GLU A 85 -23.11 -5.35 7.26
C GLU A 85 -23.91 -6.66 7.39
N HIS A 86 -23.52 -7.50 8.36
CA HIS A 86 -24.35 -8.17 9.38
C HIS A 86 -23.63 -9.44 9.83
N PHE A 87 -22.99 -9.39 11.00
CA PHE A 87 -22.64 -10.61 11.73
C PHE A 87 -23.54 -10.67 12.97
N LEU A 88 -24.56 -11.52 12.90
CA LEU A 88 -25.23 -12.06 14.08
C LEU A 88 -24.26 -13.05 14.75
N TRP A 89 -23.95 -12.81 16.02
CA TRP A 89 -23.26 -13.76 16.89
C TRP A 89 -24.29 -14.69 17.53
N ALA A 90 -23.97 -15.99 17.60
CA ALA A 90 -24.58 -16.96 18.51
C ALA A 90 -23.44 -17.71 19.22
#